data_AF-A0A9E0NRJ8-F1
#
_entry.id   AF-A0A9E0NRJ8-F1
#
_cell.length_a   1.000
_cell.length_b   1.000
_cell.length_c   1.000
_cell.angle_alpha   90.00
_cell.angle_beta   90.00
_cell.angle_gamma   90.00
#
_symmetry.space_group_name_H-M   'P 1'
#
loop_
_entity.id
_entity.type
_entity.pdbx_description
1 polymer ?
#
loop_
_entity_poly.entity_id
_entity_poly.type
_entity_poly.pdbx_seq_one_letter_code
_entity_poly.pdbx_strand_id
1 'polypeptide(L)' 'MLPVFFSMYVCLCFPTTEQDIRQAARQGACTLRDLHPVATRCGKCGRCAHRLLQQSQPETGTASVNTDL' A
#
# COMPACT_ATOMS: atom_id res chain seq x y z
N MET A 1 19.60 12.49 16.02
CA MET A 1 19.25 11.67 14.85
C MET A 1 17.74 11.61 14.75
N LEU A 2 17.11 12.57 14.07
CA LEU A 2 15.68 12.47 13.80
C LEU A 2 15.49 11.28 12.84
N PRO A 3 14.65 10.30 13.16
CA PRO A 3 14.25 9.29 12.19
C PRO A 3 13.64 10.04 11.02
N VAL A 4 14.14 9.75 9.83
CA VAL A 4 13.55 10.22 8.59
C VAL A 4 12.15 9.59 8.50
N PHE A 5 11.17 10.29 9.08
CA PHE A 5 9.73 10.02 9.01
C PHE A 5 9.27 10.30 7.57
N PHE A 6 9.73 9.48 6.62
CA PHE A 6 9.21 9.53 5.26
C PHE A 6 7.87 8.80 5.23
N SER A 7 6.85 9.47 5.77
CA SER A 7 5.45 9.15 5.53
C SER A 7 5.07 9.78 4.19
N MET A 8 5.26 9.06 3.08
CA MET A 8 4.83 9.55 1.78
C MET A 8 3.30 9.52 1.69
N TYR A 9 2.68 10.58 1.17
CA TYR A 9 1.27 10.54 0.80
C TYR A 9 1.09 9.70 -0.46
N VAL A 10 0.32 8.62 -0.34
CA VAL A 10 0.01 7.70 -1.44
C VAL A 10 -1.24 8.18 -2.18
N CYS A 11 -2.24 8.68 -1.46
CA CYS A 11 -3.44 9.27 -2.05
C CYS A 11 -3.59 10.74 -1.64
N LEU A 12 -3.86 11.61 -2.62
CA LEU A 12 -4.12 13.04 -2.41
C LEU A 12 -5.62 13.37 -2.43
N CYS A 13 -6.44 12.48 -3.01
CA CYS A 13 -7.89 12.63 -2.98
C CYS A 13 -8.46 12.34 -1.60
N PHE A 14 -7.89 11.33 -0.95
CA PHE A 14 -8.12 10.96 0.43
C PHE A 14 -6.73 10.94 1.06
N PRO A 15 -6.43 11.78 2.06
CA PRO A 15 -5.09 11.92 2.60
C PRO A 15 -4.67 10.62 3.29
N THR A 16 -4.08 9.72 2.51
CA THR A 16 -3.64 8.40 2.95
C THR A 16 -2.14 8.31 2.74
N THR A 17 -1.42 8.00 3.80
CA THR A 17 0.03 7.85 3.81
C THR A 17 0.43 6.40 3.58
N GLU A 18 1.71 6.21 3.27
CA GLU A 18 2.33 4.88 3.24
C GLU A 18 2.18 4.15 4.58
N GLN A 19 2.32 4.86 5.70
CA GLN A 19 2.16 4.29 7.04
C GLN A 19 0.74 3.77 7.27
N ASP A 20 -0.28 4.49 6.80
CA ASP A 20 -1.67 4.04 6.92
C ASP A 20 -1.91 2.72 6.19
N ILE A 21 -1.33 2.57 4.98
CA ILE A 21 -1.44 1.34 4.18
C ILE A 21 -0.68 0.19 4.85
N ARG A 22 0.54 0.45 5.35
CA ARG A 22 1.33 -0.55 6.08
C ARG A 22 0.60 -1.00 7.35
N GLN A 23 -0.05 -0.08 8.05
CA GLN A 23 -0.81 -0.38 9.25
C GLN A 23 -2.08 -1.17 8.93
N ALA A 24 -2.80 -0.79 7.87
CA ALA A 24 -3.95 -1.56 7.40
C ALA A 24 -3.56 -2.99 7.02
N ALA A 25 -2.41 -3.19 6.35
CA ALA A 25 -1.87 -4.50 6.03
C ALA A 25 -1.64 -5.35 7.29
N ARG A 26 -1.02 -4.77 8.32
CA ARG A 26 -0.80 -5.43 9.63
C ARG A 26 -2.10 -5.77 10.35
N GLN A 27 -3.17 -5.02 10.09
CA GLN A 27 -4.50 -5.26 10.61
C GLN A 27 -5.29 -6.28 9.78
N GLY A 28 -4.71 -6.83 8.71
CA GLY A 28 -5.31 -7.88 7.88
C GLY A 28 -5.94 -7.39 6.57
N ALA A 29 -5.72 -6.14 6.15
CA ALA A 29 -6.11 -5.69 4.82
C ALA A 29 -5.30 -6.46 3.76
N CYS A 30 -5.97 -7.08 2.79
CA CYS A 30 -5.34 -7.89 1.75
C CYS A 30 -5.61 -7.36 0.33
N THR A 31 -6.63 -6.51 0.17
CA THR A 31 -7.05 -5.97 -1.12
C THR A 31 -7.18 -4.45 -1.09
N LEU A 32 -7.17 -3.81 -2.27
CA LEU A 32 -7.45 -2.36 -2.37
C LEU A 32 -8.83 -1.98 -1.83
N ARG A 33 -9.78 -2.92 -1.81
CA ARG A 33 -11.13 -2.69 -1.29
C ARG A 33 -11.11 -2.48 0.22
N ASP A 34 -10.19 -3.14 0.91
CA ASP A 34 -9.98 -3.03 2.36
C ASP A 34 -9.34 -1.68 2.74
N LEU A 35 -8.74 -0.98 1.76
CA LEU A 35 -8.18 0.36 1.91
C LEU A 35 -9.21 1.47 1.60
N HIS A 36 -10.51 1.19 1.60
CA HIS A 36 -11.52 2.22 1.31
C HIS A 36 -11.34 3.46 2.21
N PRO A 37 -11.36 4.69 1.65
CA PRO A 37 -11.75 5.08 0.29
C PRO A 37 -10.59 5.23 -0.74
N VAL A 38 -9.40 4.68 -0.51
CA VAL A 38 -8.25 4.80 -1.41
C VAL A 38 -8.60 4.40 -2.85
N ALA A 39 -8.09 5.15 -3.82
CA ALA A 39 -8.29 4.96 -5.26
C ALA A 39 -9.75 5.09 -5.77
N THR A 40 -10.73 5.47 -4.94
CA THR A 40 -12.14 5.58 -5.37
C THR A 40 -12.49 6.86 -6.14
N ARG A 41 -11.69 7.94 -6.03
CA ARG A 41 -11.96 9.23 -6.71
C ARG A 41 -11.30 9.32 -8.09
N CYS A 42 -9.97 9.40 -8.13
CA CYS A 42 -9.22 9.56 -9.39
C CYS A 42 -8.46 8.30 -9.83
N GLY A 43 -8.43 7.26 -8.99
CA GLY A 43 -7.75 5.99 -9.29
C GLY A 43 -6.21 6.00 -9.37
N LYS A 44 -5.56 7.17 -9.48
CA LYS A 44 -4.11 7.27 -9.78
C LYS A 44 -3.19 6.57 -8.78
N CYS A 45 -3.59 6.56 -7.50
CA CYS A 45 -2.84 5.92 -6.43
C CYS A 45 -2.99 4.38 -6.39
N GLY A 46 -3.94 3.79 -7.12
CA GLY A 46 -4.32 2.38 -6.95
C GLY A 46 -3.16 1.40 -7.10
N ARG A 47 -2.33 1.55 -8.14
CA ARG A 47 -1.14 0.68 -8.33
C ARG A 47 -0.11 0.84 -7.22
N CYS A 48 0.12 2.07 -6.75
CA CYS A 48 1.05 2.34 -5.66
C CYS A 48 0.54 1.76 -4.34
N ALA A 49 -0.73 2.02 -4.00
CA ALA A 49 -1.37 1.51 -2.79
C ALA A 49 -1.39 -0.03 -2.76
N HIS A 50 -1.70 -0.68 -3.88
CA HIS A 50 -1.68 -2.14 -3.98
C HIS A 50 -0.28 -2.73 -3.77
N ARG A 51 0.74 -2.14 -4.41
CA ARG A 51 2.13 -2.59 -4.22
C ARG A 51 2.56 -2.47 -2.76
N LEU A 52 2.27 -1.35 -2.11
CA LEU A 52 2.58 -1.14 -0.70
C LEU A 52 1.85 -2.16 0.19
N LEU A 53 0.59 -2.45 -0.11
CA LEU A 53 -0.20 -3.45 0.60
C LEU A 53 0.44 -4.84 0.51
N GLN A 54 0.89 -5.25 -0.69
CA GLN A 54 1.57 -6.52 -0.92
C GLN A 54 2.94 -6.59 -0.22
N GLN A 55 3.74 -5.53 -0.32
CA GLN A 55 5.04 -5.43 0.35
C GLN A 55 4.95 -5.45 1.89
N SER A 56 3.77 -5.17 2.44
CA SER A 56 3.53 -5.11 3.88
C SER A 56 2.89 -6.36 4.44
N GLN A 57 2.53 -7.33 3.59
CA GLN A 57 2.07 -8.63 4.05
C GLN A 57 3.25 -9.40 4.66
N PRO A 58 3.03 -10.18 5.74
CA PRO A 58 4.01 -11.15 6.17
C PRO A 58 4.25 -12.13 5.01
N GLU A 59 5.52 -12.39 4.68
CA GLU A 59 5.91 -13.31 3.61
C GLU A 59 5.32 -14.70 3.88
N THR A 60 4.11 -14.92 3.37
CA THR A 60 3.52 -16.23 3.22
C THR A 60 4.03 -16.70 1.88
N GLY A 61 5.07 -17.55 1.92
CA GLY A 61 5.89 -17.91 0.77
C GLY A 61 5.12 -18.31 -0.48
N THR A 62 4.89 -17.35 -1.36
CA THR A 62 4.72 -17.56 -2.81
C THR A 62 5.49 -16.46 -3.52
N ALA A 63 6.79 -16.71 -3.68
CA ALA A 63 7.60 -16.03 -4.68
C ALA A 63 7.01 -16.33 -6.06
N SER A 64 6.32 -15.37 -6.67
CA SER A 64 6.22 -15.30 -8.12
C SER A 64 7.29 -14.32 -8.59
N VAL A 65 8.50 -14.85 -8.72
CA VAL A 65 9.52 -14.32 -9.63
C VAL A 65 9.03 -14.57 -11.07
N ASN A 66 9.40 -13.66 -11.96
CA ASN A 66 9.25 -13.63 -13.42
C ASN A 66 8.03 -12.90 -13.98
N THR A 67 8.30 -11.78 -14.67
CA THR A 67 8.37 -11.80 -16.15
C THR A 67 9.23 -10.61 -16.61
N ASP A 68 10.52 -10.85 -16.79
CA ASP A 68 11.32 -10.16 -17.79
C ASP A 68 11.36 -11.10 -19.01
N LEU A 69 10.68 -10.69 -20.08
CA LEU A 69 11.06 -11.02 -21.46
C LEU A 69 10.88 -9.77 -22.32
#